data_AF-A0A915P8I8-F1
#
_entry.id   AF-A0A915P8I8-F1
#
_cell.length_a   1.000
_cell.length_b   1.000
_cell.length_c   1.000
_cell.angle_alpha   90.00
_cell.angle_beta   90.00
_cell.angle_gamma   90.00
#
_symmetry.space_group_name_H-M   'P 1'
#
loop_
_entity.id
_entity.type
_entity.pdbx_description
1 polymer ?
#
loop_
_entity_poly.entity_id
_entity_poly.type
_entity_poly.pdbx_seq_one_letter_code
_entity_poly.pdbx_strand_id
1 'polypeptide(L)'
;MGGKVSTNVDSFRDPLTTPQTDRPCTFDPLYGFPKFKMGGKVSTNVDSFRDPLTTPQTDRPCTFDPLYGFPKGRKVKEMKMTWEEMEKYQLPLGLRDYCAHLAVPFMDCQRKHRPFATHYCAGLRHDWAHCQYKEEIDRRKEYEREKRLLQRKARKEKLAREQAQA
;
A
#
# COMPACT_ATOMS: atom_id res chain seq x y z
N MET A 1 46.30 -16.67 -1.15
CA MET A 1 45.36 -16.79 -0.02
C MET A 1 45.05 -15.40 0.51
N GLY A 2 43.77 -15.09 0.74
CA GLY A 2 43.37 -13.88 1.49
C GLY A 2 42.78 -12.73 0.67
N GLY A 3 41.86 -12.99 -0.27
CA GLY A 3 40.96 -11.94 -0.77
C GLY A 3 39.94 -11.59 0.32
N LYS A 4 39.99 -10.37 0.86
CA LYS A 4 38.97 -9.86 1.78
C LYS A 4 37.70 -9.63 0.98
N VAL A 5 36.73 -10.55 1.10
CA VAL A 5 35.35 -10.34 0.69
C VAL A 5 34.81 -9.23 1.59
N SER A 6 34.67 -8.04 1.01
CA SER A 6 33.84 -6.98 1.56
C SER A 6 32.42 -7.55 1.66
N THR A 7 32.03 -7.97 2.86
CA THR A 7 30.65 -8.27 3.17
C THR A 7 29.90 -6.95 3.10
N ASN A 8 29.14 -6.74 2.02
CA ASN A 8 28.21 -5.63 1.88
C ASN A 8 27.23 -5.67 3.06
N VAL A 9 27.47 -4.83 4.06
CA VAL A 9 26.55 -4.57 5.18
C VAL A 9 25.66 -3.39 4.81
N ASP A 10 25.05 -3.44 3.61
CA ASP A 10 24.09 -2.45 3.13
C ASP A 10 22.69 -3.08 2.93
N SER A 11 22.37 -4.09 3.75
CA SER A 11 21.06 -4.74 3.75
C SER A 11 20.10 -4.20 4.82
N PHE A 12 20.48 -3.12 5.51
CA PHE A 12 19.58 -2.33 6.34
C PHE A 12 19.36 -0.97 5.68
N ARG A 13 18.61 -0.96 4.56
CA ARG A 13 18.19 0.30 3.91
C ARG A 13 17.47 1.17 4.94
N ASP A 14 17.95 2.40 5.11
CA ASP A 14 17.39 3.38 6.00
C ASP A 14 15.87 3.55 5.77
N PRO A 15 15.03 3.45 6.82
CA PRO A 15 13.57 3.60 6.69
C PRO A 15 13.10 5.01 6.27
N LEU A 16 14.03 5.96 6.11
CA LEU A 16 13.77 7.36 5.77
C LEU A 16 13.87 7.67 4.27
N THR A 17 14.37 6.74 3.44
CA THR A 17 14.53 6.97 1.99
C THR A 17 13.59 6.15 1.12
N THR A 18 12.97 5.10 1.67
CA THR A 18 11.88 4.40 0.97
C THR A 18 10.56 5.15 1.17
N PRO A 19 9.82 5.48 0.10
CA PRO A 19 8.42 5.91 0.20
C PRO A 19 7.66 4.96 1.12
N GLN A 20 7.06 5.46 2.21
CA GLN A 20 6.32 4.62 3.17
C GLN A 20 5.10 3.89 2.55
N THR A 21 4.85 4.09 1.26
CA THR A 21 3.72 3.60 0.48
C THR A 21 4.12 2.59 -0.61
N ASP A 22 5.40 2.20 -0.70
CA ASP A 22 5.85 1.04 -1.48
C ASP A 22 5.78 -0.27 -0.70
N ARG A 23 4.99 -0.35 0.37
CA ARG A 23 4.67 -1.62 1.00
C ARG A 23 3.54 -2.29 0.24
N PRO A 24 3.81 -3.27 -0.65
CA PRO A 24 2.76 -4.09 -1.20
C PRO A 24 2.12 -4.84 -0.03
N CYS A 25 0.87 -4.48 0.24
CA CYS A 25 -0.05 -5.21 1.10
C CYS A 25 0.22 -5.00 2.61
N THR A 26 -0.26 -3.84 3.09
CA THR A 26 -0.74 -3.55 4.45
C THR A 26 -0.08 -4.26 5.65
N PHE A 27 1.23 -4.08 5.86
CA PHE A 27 1.76 -4.15 7.22
C PHE A 27 2.71 -2.98 7.43
N ASP A 28 2.23 -1.92 8.09
CA ASP A 28 3.08 -0.89 8.67
C ASP A 28 3.44 -1.35 10.10
N PRO A 29 4.67 -1.83 10.37
CA PRO A 29 5.08 -2.24 11.71
C PRO A 29 5.22 -1.06 12.68
N LEU A 30 5.19 0.18 12.18
CA LEU A 30 5.44 1.41 12.95
C LEU A 30 4.18 2.09 13.49
N TYR A 31 2.98 1.66 13.08
CA TYR A 31 1.74 2.09 13.69
C TYR A 31 1.19 0.95 14.54
N GLY A 32 1.62 0.90 15.79
CA GLY A 32 1.04 0.09 16.87
C GLY A 32 -0.40 0.49 17.25
N PHE A 33 -1.11 1.15 16.35
CA PHE A 33 -2.55 1.27 16.38
C PHE A 33 -3.07 0.55 15.14
N PRO A 34 -3.88 -0.52 15.29
CA PRO A 34 -4.65 -0.99 14.15
C PRO A 34 -5.44 0.23 13.66
N LYS A 35 -5.18 0.71 12.44
CA LYS A 35 -6.23 1.42 11.72
C LYS A 35 -7.36 0.40 11.70
N PHE A 36 -8.31 0.55 12.63
CA PHE A 36 -9.59 -0.10 12.58
C PHE A 36 -10.18 0.42 11.27
N LYS A 37 -9.91 -0.28 10.16
CA LYS A 37 -10.70 -0.16 8.95
C LYS A 37 -12.06 -0.69 9.37
N MET A 38 -12.86 0.18 9.98
CA MET A 38 -14.28 -0.06 10.19
C MET A 38 -14.83 -0.44 8.81
N GLY A 39 -15.23 -1.71 8.67
CA GLY A 39 -15.72 -2.25 7.40
C GLY A 39 -14.70 -3.06 6.58
N GLY A 40 -13.99 -4.01 7.20
CA GLY A 40 -13.82 -5.28 6.49
C GLY A 40 -15.21 -5.73 6.03
N LYS A 41 -15.44 -5.88 4.72
CA LYS A 41 -16.76 -6.24 4.21
C LYS A 41 -17.18 -7.54 4.91
N VAL A 42 -18.43 -7.65 5.37
CA VAL A 42 -18.93 -8.89 5.97
C VAL A 42 -18.60 -10.09 5.07
N SER A 43 -18.67 -9.92 3.75
CA SER A 43 -18.27 -10.92 2.77
C SER A 43 -16.80 -11.32 2.82
N THR A 44 -15.86 -10.40 3.00
CA THR A 44 -14.44 -10.75 3.12
C THR A 44 -14.15 -11.50 4.41
N ASN A 45 -14.84 -11.18 5.50
CA ASN A 45 -14.70 -11.90 6.75
C ASN A 45 -15.28 -13.32 6.62
N VAL A 46 -16.48 -13.46 6.05
CA VAL A 46 -17.11 -14.77 5.79
C VAL A 46 -16.24 -15.62 4.85
N ASP A 47 -15.71 -15.05 3.77
CA ASP A 47 -14.79 -15.75 2.86
C ASP A 47 -13.52 -16.21 3.60
N SER A 48 -12.98 -15.37 4.49
CA SER A 48 -11.77 -15.67 5.26
C SER A 48 -12.00 -16.78 6.30
N PHE A 49 -13.19 -16.83 6.90
CA PHE A 49 -13.59 -17.92 7.78
C PHE A 49 -13.82 -19.23 7.00
N ARG A 50 -14.43 -19.15 5.82
CA ARG A 50 -14.78 -20.33 5.00
C ARG A 50 -13.55 -20.96 4.34
N ASP A 51 -12.74 -20.13 3.68
CA ASP A 51 -11.61 -20.59 2.86
C ASP A 51 -10.34 -19.77 3.16
N PRO A 52 -9.72 -19.95 4.35
CA PRO A 52 -8.59 -19.14 4.81
C PRO A 52 -7.32 -19.28 3.96
N LEU A 53 -7.21 -20.36 3.17
CA LEU A 53 -6.05 -20.60 2.30
C LEU A 53 -6.15 -19.89 0.94
N THR A 54 -7.36 -19.50 0.52
CA THR A 54 -7.57 -18.87 -0.80
C THR A 54 -7.84 -17.37 -0.72
N THR A 55 -8.05 -16.87 0.49
CA THR A 55 -8.34 -15.47 0.77
C THR A 55 -7.09 -14.79 1.31
N PRO A 56 -6.70 -13.63 0.75
CA PRO A 56 -5.57 -12.88 1.27
C PRO A 56 -5.94 -12.21 2.59
N GLN A 57 -5.06 -12.33 3.58
CA GLN A 57 -5.21 -11.74 4.90
C GLN A 57 -4.64 -10.33 4.90
N THR A 58 -5.31 -9.41 5.60
CA THR A 58 -4.85 -8.01 5.72
C THR A 58 -3.61 -7.87 6.60
N ASP A 59 -3.45 -8.76 7.58
CA ASP A 59 -2.41 -8.67 8.61
C ASP A 59 -1.03 -9.11 8.10
N ARG A 60 -0.99 -9.80 6.96
CA ARG A 60 0.24 -10.35 6.40
C ARG A 60 0.62 -9.58 5.13
N PRO A 61 1.92 -9.35 4.91
CA PRO A 61 2.38 -8.80 3.65
C PRO A 61 2.10 -9.78 2.50
N CYS A 62 2.08 -9.23 1.29
CA CYS A 62 1.76 -10.01 0.10
C CYS A 62 2.70 -11.20 -0.08
N THR A 63 2.12 -12.36 -0.37
CA THR A 63 2.84 -13.63 -0.50
C THR A 63 3.59 -13.78 -1.84
N PHE A 64 3.13 -13.12 -2.90
CA PHE A 64 3.69 -13.24 -4.25
C PHE A 64 4.55 -12.02 -4.63
N ASP A 65 5.63 -12.28 -5.36
CA ASP A 65 6.51 -11.26 -5.93
C ASP A 65 5.72 -10.22 -6.75
N PRO A 66 5.94 -8.90 -6.53
CA PRO A 66 5.35 -7.83 -7.33
C PRO A 66 5.57 -7.94 -8.85
N LEU A 67 6.68 -8.51 -9.30
CA LEU A 67 7.00 -8.64 -10.73
C LEU A 67 6.33 -9.85 -11.41
N TYR A 68 5.80 -10.79 -10.62
CA TYR A 68 5.18 -12.00 -11.13
C TYR A 68 3.94 -11.69 -12.00
N GLY A 69 3.98 -12.08 -13.28
CA GLY A 69 2.89 -11.87 -14.23
C GLY A 69 2.94 -10.54 -15.00
N PHE A 70 4.01 -9.73 -14.84
CA PHE A 70 4.21 -8.51 -15.61
C PHE A 70 5.43 -8.66 -16.55
N PRO A 71 5.22 -9.06 -17.83
CA PRO A 71 6.34 -9.31 -18.76
C PRO A 71 7.14 -8.05 -19.12
N LYS A 72 6.54 -6.86 -18.99
CA LYS A 72 7.17 -5.55 -19.27
C LYS A 72 7.64 -4.81 -18.01
N GLY A 73 7.60 -5.45 -16.84
CA GLY A 73 7.86 -4.82 -15.54
C GLY A 73 6.73 -3.93 -15.04
N ARG A 74 6.73 -3.63 -13.73
CA ARG A 74 5.79 -2.71 -13.09
C ARG A 74 6.38 -1.30 -13.09
N LYS A 75 5.55 -0.29 -13.41
CA LYS A 75 5.94 1.12 -13.26
C LYS A 75 5.96 1.48 -11.77
N VAL A 76 7.07 2.05 -11.31
CA VAL A 76 7.22 2.58 -9.95
C VAL A 76 6.39 3.86 -9.82
N LYS A 77 5.79 4.08 -8.65
CA LYS A 77 5.07 5.32 -8.37
C LYS A 77 6.04 6.43 -8.00
N GLU A 78 5.90 7.58 -8.64
CA GLU A 78 6.72 8.74 -8.35
C GLU A 78 6.15 9.51 -7.14
N MET A 79 6.98 9.72 -6.12
CA MET A 79 6.71 10.67 -5.05
C MET A 79 6.98 12.08 -5.56
N LYS A 80 5.95 12.93 -5.57
CA LYS A 80 6.08 14.33 -6.06
C LYS A 80 6.63 15.31 -5.02
N MET A 81 6.63 14.92 -3.75
CA MET A 81 6.98 15.78 -2.62
C MET A 81 8.12 15.12 -1.84
N THR A 82 9.10 15.92 -1.39
CA THR A 82 10.24 15.42 -0.62
C THR A 82 9.90 15.24 0.86
N TRP A 83 10.69 14.43 1.57
CA TRP A 83 10.49 14.20 3.01
C TRP A 83 10.70 15.46 3.86
N GLU A 84 11.72 16.26 3.51
CA GLU A 84 12.02 17.51 4.21
C GLU A 84 10.87 18.52 4.08
N GLU A 85 10.22 18.59 2.92
CA GLU A 85 9.05 19.44 2.73
C GLU A 85 7.87 18.98 3.57
N MET A 86 7.60 17.66 3.63
CA MET A 86 6.53 17.11 4.49
C MET A 86 6.73 17.43 5.98
N GLU A 87 7.99 17.46 6.44
CA GLU A 87 8.34 17.82 7.80
C GLU A 87 8.19 19.32 8.07
N LYS A 88 8.62 20.18 7.14
CA LYS A 88 8.42 21.65 7.23
C LYS A 88 6.95 22.02 7.41
N TYR A 89 6.05 21.31 6.73
CA TYR A 89 4.60 21.51 6.86
C TYR A 89 3.97 20.79 8.06
N GLN A 90 4.76 20.05 8.84
CA GLN A 90 4.30 19.27 9.99
C GLN A 90 3.09 18.39 9.67
N LEU A 91 3.12 17.72 8.51
CA LEU A 91 2.03 16.82 8.13
C LEU A 91 1.94 15.67 9.13
N PRO A 92 0.71 15.31 9.58
CA PRO A 92 0.54 14.12 10.39
C PRO A 92 0.91 12.91 9.57
N LEU A 93 1.47 11.93 10.24
CA LEU A 93 1.95 10.68 9.70
C LEU A 93 0.96 9.99 8.72
N GLY A 94 -0.34 10.04 9.01
CA GLY A 94 -1.37 9.45 8.16
C GLY A 94 -1.69 10.21 6.86
N LEU A 95 -1.13 11.41 6.64
CA LEU A 95 -1.27 12.20 5.41
C LEU A 95 0.03 12.25 4.60
N ARG A 96 1.09 11.55 5.02
CA ARG A 96 2.40 11.48 4.34
C ARG A 96 2.40 10.42 3.24
N ASP A 97 1.39 10.45 2.37
CA ASP A 97 1.21 9.51 1.25
C ASP A 97 1.72 10.11 -0.08
N TYR A 98 1.62 9.36 -1.19
CA TYR A 98 1.90 9.89 -2.55
C TYR A 98 1.07 11.14 -2.87
N CYS A 99 -0.10 11.28 -2.24
CA CYS A 99 -0.99 12.42 -2.35
C CYS A 99 -0.60 13.68 -1.55
N ALA A 100 0.52 13.67 -0.78
CA ALA A 100 0.89 14.77 0.11
C ALA A 100 1.01 16.14 -0.59
N HIS A 101 1.42 16.16 -1.85
CA HIS A 101 1.52 17.36 -2.70
C HIS A 101 0.20 18.14 -2.85
N LEU A 102 -0.97 17.48 -2.75
CA LEU A 102 -2.28 18.13 -2.79
C LEU A 102 -2.81 18.45 -1.39
N ALA A 103 -2.33 17.74 -0.37
CA ALA A 103 -2.75 17.96 1.01
C ALA A 103 -2.24 19.30 1.55
N VAL A 104 -0.99 19.67 1.25
CA VAL A 104 -0.38 20.94 1.67
C VAL A 104 -1.19 22.17 1.20
N PRO A 105 -1.48 22.38 -0.09
CA PRO A 105 -2.23 23.55 -0.54
C PRO A 105 -3.66 23.57 0.01
N PHE A 106 -4.26 22.40 0.24
CA PHE A 106 -5.57 22.31 0.89
C PHE A 106 -5.53 22.81 2.34
N MET A 107 -4.54 22.39 3.13
CA MET A 107 -4.37 22.86 4.53
C MET A 107 -4.03 24.36 4.57
N ASP A 108 -3.23 24.86 3.64
CA ASP A 108 -2.92 26.29 3.53
C ASP A 108 -4.16 27.11 3.20
N CYS A 109 -4.98 26.64 2.26
CA CYS A 109 -6.26 27.27 1.94
C CYS A 109 -7.19 27.32 3.17
N GLN A 110 -7.27 26.23 3.92
CA GLN A 110 -8.06 26.19 5.15
C GLN A 110 -7.60 27.23 6.17
N ARG A 111 -6.29 27.37 6.39
CA ARG A 111 -5.74 28.37 7.33
C ARG A 111 -6.07 29.80 6.91
N LYS A 112 -6.04 30.11 5.61
CA LYS A 112 -6.27 31.45 5.08
C LYS A 112 -7.74 31.88 5.08
N HIS A 113 -8.66 30.96 4.81
CA HIS A 113 -10.08 31.28 4.57
C HIS A 113 -11.03 30.88 5.72
N ARG A 114 -10.53 30.71 6.96
CA ARG A 114 -11.40 30.52 8.13
C ARG A 114 -12.30 31.75 8.35
N PRO A 115 -13.60 31.59 8.64
CA PRO A 115 -14.36 30.35 8.88
C PRO A 115 -14.98 29.69 7.63
N PHE A 116 -15.03 30.37 6.48
CA PHE A 116 -15.73 29.93 5.27
C PHE A 116 -14.92 28.99 4.35
N ALA A 117 -13.85 28.38 4.85
CA ALA A 117 -12.91 27.56 4.10
C ALA A 117 -13.57 26.41 3.31
N THR A 118 -14.71 25.88 3.79
CA THR A 118 -15.43 24.79 3.13
C THR A 118 -15.86 25.12 1.70
N HIS A 119 -16.27 26.36 1.43
CA HIS A 119 -16.73 26.79 0.11
C HIS A 119 -15.57 27.22 -0.79
N TYR A 120 -14.66 28.05 -0.26
CA TYR A 120 -13.52 28.56 -1.03
C TYR A 120 -12.50 27.47 -1.41
N CYS A 121 -12.30 26.47 -0.54
CA CYS A 121 -11.31 25.41 -0.76
C CYS A 121 -11.91 24.12 -1.35
N ALA A 122 -13.15 24.17 -1.87
CA ALA A 122 -13.85 22.97 -2.35
C ALA A 122 -13.13 22.27 -3.51
N GLY A 123 -12.55 23.03 -4.45
CA GLY A 123 -11.78 22.47 -5.57
C GLY A 123 -10.55 21.69 -5.10
N LEU A 124 -9.71 22.32 -4.25
CA LEU A 124 -8.53 21.69 -3.67
C LEU A 124 -8.87 20.42 -2.86
N ARG A 125 -10.01 20.45 -2.14
CA ARG A 125 -10.51 19.28 -1.42
C ARG A 125 -10.85 18.14 -2.38
N HIS A 126 -11.51 18.44 -3.49
CA HIS A 126 -11.90 17.45 -4.50
C HIS A 126 -10.67 16.82 -5.15
N ASP A 127 -9.66 17.61 -5.50
CA ASP A 127 -8.43 17.12 -6.13
C ASP A 127 -7.66 16.18 -5.21
N TRP A 128 -7.51 16.57 -3.94
CA TRP A 128 -6.91 15.71 -2.91
C TRP A 128 -7.70 14.42 -2.70
N ALA A 129 -9.03 14.51 -2.57
CA ALA A 129 -9.90 13.33 -2.40
C ALA A 129 -9.86 12.38 -3.61
N HIS A 130 -9.83 12.92 -4.83
CA HIS A 130 -9.73 12.13 -6.06
C HIS A 130 -8.41 11.38 -6.16
N CYS A 131 -7.32 11.99 -5.70
CA CYS A 131 -6.02 11.36 -5.62
C CYS A 131 -5.98 10.22 -4.58
N GLN A 132 -6.52 10.45 -3.38
CA GLN A 132 -6.69 9.40 -2.36
C GLN A 132 -7.55 8.23 -2.84
N TYR A 133 -8.62 8.53 -3.60
CA TYR A 133 -9.47 7.51 -4.22
C TYR A 133 -8.71 6.62 -5.20
N LYS A 134 -7.82 7.19 -6.03
CA LYS A 134 -6.97 6.42 -6.95
C LYS A 134 -6.01 5.50 -6.20
N GLU A 135 -5.45 5.95 -5.08
CA GLU A 135 -4.59 5.10 -4.24
C GLU A 135 -5.36 3.94 -3.62
N GLU A 136 -6.59 4.15 -3.17
CA GLU A 136 -7.46 3.07 -2.68
C GLU A 136 -7.82 2.07 -3.79
N ILE A 137 -8.07 2.54 -5.02
CA ILE A 137 -8.27 1.65 -6.17
C ILE A 137 -7.05 0.76 -6.40
N ASP A 138 -5.84 1.31 -6.34
CA ASP A 138 -4.63 0.52 -6.55
C ASP A 138 -4.44 -0.53 -5.44
N ARG A 139 -4.71 -0.19 -4.17
CA ARG A 139 -4.72 -1.16 -3.06
C ARG A 139 -5.74 -2.29 -3.28
N ARG A 140 -6.92 -1.96 -3.81
CA ARG A 140 -7.94 -2.97 -4.14
C ARG A 140 -7.49 -3.91 -5.28
N LYS A 141 -6.80 -3.38 -6.29
CA LYS A 141 -6.23 -4.20 -7.37
C LYS A 141 -5.17 -5.18 -6.85
N GLU A 142 -4.35 -4.76 -5.88
CA GLU A 142 -3.36 -5.64 -5.25
C GLU A 142 -4.02 -6.77 -4.47
N TYR A 143 -5.06 -6.47 -3.68
CA TYR A 143 -5.86 -7.47 -2.98
C TYR A 143 -6.49 -8.50 -3.93
N GLU A 144 -7.13 -8.04 -5.01
CA GLU A 144 -7.73 -8.94 -6.00
C GLU A 144 -6.68 -9.78 -6.74
N ARG A 145 -5.51 -9.20 -7.04
CA ARG A 145 -4.39 -9.92 -7.65
C ARG A 145 -3.97 -11.08 -6.75
N GLU A 146 -3.75 -10.83 -5.47
CA GLU A 146 -3.34 -11.87 -4.53
C GLU A 146 -4.40 -12.97 -4.40
N LYS A 147 -5.68 -12.60 -4.24
CA LYS A 147 -6.79 -13.57 -4.21
C LYS A 147 -6.79 -14.49 -5.42
N ARG A 148 -6.65 -13.94 -6.64
CA ARG A 148 -6.62 -14.73 -7.89
C ARG A 148 -5.39 -15.64 -7.98
N LEU A 149 -4.24 -15.18 -7.48
CA LEU A 149 -3.01 -15.97 -7.46
C LEU A 149 -3.09 -17.14 -6.46
N LEU A 150 -3.64 -16.91 -5.27
CA LEU A 150 -3.89 -17.97 -4.28
C LEU A 150 -4.87 -19.02 -4.84
N GLN A 151 -5.97 -18.58 -5.45
CA GLN A 151 -6.92 -19.49 -6.11
C GLN A 151 -6.28 -20.29 -7.25
N ARG A 152 -5.36 -19.68 -8.03
CA ARG A 152 -4.61 -20.38 -9.07
C ARG A 152 -3.65 -21.40 -8.47
N LYS A 153 -2.95 -21.06 -7.39
CA LYS A 153 -2.05 -21.96 -6.66
C LYS A 153 -2.82 -23.17 -6.13
N ALA A 154 -3.93 -22.95 -5.43
CA ALA A 154 -4.79 -24.01 -4.92
C ALA A 154 -5.29 -24.95 -6.03
N ARG A 155 -5.69 -24.43 -7.20
CA ARG A 155 -6.09 -25.27 -8.35
C ARG A 155 -4.95 -26.13 -8.87
N LYS A 156 -3.74 -25.57 -9.03
CA LYS A 156 -2.56 -26.33 -9.48
C LYS A 156 -2.16 -27.42 -8.48
N GLU A 157 -2.23 -27.12 -7.19
CA GLU A 157 -1.92 -28.09 -6.13
C GLU A 157 -2.92 -29.25 -6.13
N LYS A 158 -4.21 -28.99 -6.34
CA LYS A 158 -5.22 -30.06 -6.49
C LYS A 158 -4.92 -30.96 -7.68
N LEU A 159 -4.67 -30.38 -8.85
CA LEU A 159 -4.32 -31.14 -10.06
C LEU A 159 -3.03 -31.96 -9.87
N ALA A 160 -2.00 -31.39 -9.24
CA ALA A 160 -0.75 -32.10 -8.96
C ALA A 160 -0.95 -33.27 -7.97
N ARG A 161 -1.86 -33.13 -6.99
CA ARG A 161 -2.21 -34.22 -6.07
C ARG A 161 -2.96 -35.34 -6.78
N GLU A 162 -3.91 -35.01 -7.66
CA GLU A 162 -4.64 -35.98 -8.48
C GLU A 162 -3.69 -36.73 -9.42
N GLN A 163 -2.74 -36.02 -10.06
CA GLN A 163 -1.72 -36.62 -10.91
C GLN A 163 -0.72 -37.50 -10.15
N ALA A 164 -0.42 -37.19 -8.88
CA ALA A 164 0.45 -38.02 -8.06
C ALA A 164 -0.25 -39.27 -7.49
N GLN A 165 -1.59 -39.30 -7.52
CA GLN A 165 -2.41 -40.42 -7.07
C GLN A 165 -2.77 -41.39 -8.20
N ALA A 166 -2.56 -40.99 -9.46
CA ALA A 166 -2.73 -41.81 -10.66
C ALA A 166 -1.41 -42.51 -11.03
#